data_AF-A0A2H3CF00-F1
#
_entry.id   AF-A0A2H3CF00-F1
#
_cell.length_a   1.000
_cell.length_b   1.000
_cell.length_c   1.000
_cell.angle_alpha   90.00
_cell.angle_beta   90.00
_cell.angle_gamma   90.00
#
_symmetry.space_group_name_H-M   'P 1'
#
loop_
_entity.id
_entity.type
_entity.pdbx_description
1 polymer ?
#
loop_
_entity_poly.entity_id
_entity_poly.type
_entity_poly.pdbx_seq_one_letter_code
_entity_poly.pdbx_strand_id
1 'polypeptide(L)'
;MDDRDRMDVMTAINGKEWPVPMPKDADLDLIRIEMLNTGAEYAWLDVLCLRQPGGSGEHLRREEWKLDVPIIGPVYEEAERVVCYFNELSRSLSWPLDFDSDRSWFRRAWTLQEITRDVIIGGETGNDAMEKEVRKRFDEQLTSLQKIIAS
;
A
#
# COMPACT_ATOMS: atom_id res chain seq x y z
N MET A 1 0.45 -10.58 10.49
CA MET A 1 -0.87 -11.23 10.31
C MET A 1 -0.73 -12.72 10.15
N ASP A 2 -1.55 -13.43 10.90
CA ASP A 2 -1.95 -14.80 10.59
C ASP A 2 -3.02 -14.76 9.48
N ASP A 3 -3.15 -15.80 8.67
CA ASP A 3 -4.22 -15.87 7.64
C ASP A 3 -5.61 -15.71 8.27
N ARG A 4 -5.72 -15.96 9.58
CA ARG A 4 -6.92 -15.77 10.40
C ARG A 4 -7.41 -14.31 10.52
N ASP A 5 -6.57 -13.30 10.29
CA ASP A 5 -6.96 -11.89 10.42
C ASP A 5 -7.31 -11.23 9.07
N ARG A 6 -7.19 -11.99 7.98
CA ARG A 6 -7.52 -11.55 6.63
C ARG A 6 -8.85 -12.14 6.17
N MET A 7 -9.45 -11.45 5.23
CA MET A 7 -10.59 -11.93 4.47
C MET A 7 -10.37 -11.65 2.99
N ASP A 8 -10.87 -12.56 2.18
CA ASP A 8 -10.88 -12.45 0.73
C ASP A 8 -12.22 -11.86 0.31
N VAL A 9 -12.18 -10.64 -0.22
CA VAL A 9 -13.38 -9.87 -0.59
C VAL A 9 -13.52 -9.84 -2.11
N MET A 10 -14.67 -10.29 -2.62
CA MET A 10 -15.00 -10.11 -4.03
C MET A 10 -15.49 -8.69 -4.27
N THR A 11 -14.83 -7.96 -5.16
CA THR A 11 -15.18 -6.57 -5.44
C THR A 11 -15.78 -6.43 -6.85
N ALA A 12 -16.62 -5.42 -7.08
CA ALA A 12 -17.07 -5.10 -8.43
C ALA A 12 -15.97 -4.42 -9.26
N ILE A 13 -14.94 -3.86 -8.60
CA ILE A 13 -13.85 -3.10 -9.22
C ILE A 13 -13.05 -3.97 -10.19
N ASN A 14 -12.78 -5.22 -9.81
CA ASN A 14 -12.08 -6.20 -10.64
C ASN A 14 -13.04 -7.18 -11.35
N GLY A 15 -14.31 -6.77 -11.55
CA GLY A 15 -15.31 -7.63 -12.20
C GLY A 15 -15.65 -8.91 -11.44
N LYS A 16 -15.29 -9.01 -10.16
CA LYS A 16 -15.36 -10.24 -9.35
C LYS A 16 -14.54 -11.40 -9.93
N GLU A 17 -13.44 -11.11 -10.64
CA GLU A 17 -12.59 -12.15 -11.20
C GLU A 17 -11.64 -12.78 -10.18
N TRP A 18 -11.13 -12.00 -9.22
CA TRP A 18 -10.26 -12.48 -8.14
C TRP A 18 -10.67 -11.90 -6.77
N PRO A 19 -10.38 -12.61 -5.67
CA PRO A 19 -10.57 -12.06 -4.34
C PRO A 19 -9.50 -11.02 -4.00
N VAL A 20 -9.87 -9.96 -3.29
CA VAL A 20 -8.94 -8.98 -2.74
C VAL A 20 -8.65 -9.35 -1.27
N PRO A 21 -7.38 -9.55 -0.88
CA PRO A 21 -7.03 -9.80 0.51
C PRO A 21 -7.09 -8.49 1.30
N MET A 22 -7.97 -8.44 2.30
CA MET A 22 -8.15 -7.29 3.19
C MET A 22 -8.09 -7.70 4.66
N PRO A 23 -7.65 -6.82 5.57
CA PRO A 23 -7.91 -7.02 7.00
C PRO A 23 -9.41 -7.16 7.28
N LYS A 24 -9.80 -8.03 8.21
CA LYS A 24 -11.22 -8.24 8.55
C LYS A 24 -11.94 -7.00 9.10
N ASP A 25 -11.18 -6.11 9.70
CA ASP A 25 -11.61 -4.84 10.28
C ASP A 25 -11.36 -3.64 9.35
N ALA A 26 -10.88 -3.87 8.12
CA ALA A 26 -10.73 -2.83 7.12
C ALA A 26 -12.06 -2.51 6.42
N ASP A 27 -12.26 -1.23 6.11
CA ASP A 27 -13.44 -0.74 5.40
C ASP A 27 -13.03 0.19 4.25
N LEU A 28 -13.39 -0.17 3.01
CA LEU A 28 -13.09 0.63 1.83
C LEU A 28 -13.77 2.01 1.87
N ASP A 29 -14.90 2.14 2.56
CA ASP A 29 -15.57 3.43 2.70
C ASP A 29 -14.77 4.39 3.59
N LEU A 30 -14.05 3.87 4.60
CA LEU A 30 -13.14 4.68 5.42
C LEU A 30 -11.95 5.18 4.60
N ILE A 31 -11.36 4.31 3.78
CA ILE A 31 -10.29 4.70 2.84
C ILE A 31 -10.82 5.78 1.89
N ARG A 32 -12.02 5.61 1.34
CA ARG A 32 -12.64 6.59 0.46
C ARG A 32 -12.79 7.95 1.16
N ILE A 33 -13.27 7.97 2.40
CA ILE A 33 -13.41 9.20 3.19
C ILE A 33 -12.04 9.86 3.39
N GLU A 34 -11.02 9.08 3.72
CA GLU A 34 -9.65 9.57 3.87
C GLU A 34 -9.11 10.19 2.56
N MET A 35 -9.29 9.50 1.43
CA MET A 35 -8.92 10.03 0.11
C MET A 35 -9.67 11.34 -0.21
N LEU A 36 -10.98 11.41 0.08
CA LEU A 36 -11.77 12.63 -0.12
C LEU A 36 -11.30 13.79 0.77
N ASN A 37 -10.89 13.52 2.01
CA ASN A 37 -10.31 14.53 2.91
C ASN A 37 -8.96 15.04 2.42
N THR A 38 -8.20 14.19 1.71
CA THR A 38 -7.01 14.62 0.98
C THR A 38 -7.34 15.32 -0.33
N GLY A 39 -8.61 15.56 -0.68
CA GLY A 39 -9.03 16.27 -1.89
C GLY A 39 -8.96 15.45 -3.17
N ALA A 40 -8.81 14.12 -3.09
CA ALA A 40 -8.79 13.26 -4.26
C ALA A 40 -10.20 13.04 -4.82
N GLU A 41 -10.35 13.20 -6.14
CA GLU A 41 -11.60 12.85 -6.86
C GLU A 41 -11.56 11.39 -7.36
N TYR A 42 -10.38 10.91 -7.70
CA TYR A 42 -10.09 9.54 -8.15
C TYR A 42 -8.85 9.04 -7.42
N ALA A 43 -8.85 7.76 -7.05
CA ALA A 43 -7.71 7.12 -6.44
C ALA A 43 -7.47 5.76 -7.10
N TRP A 44 -6.20 5.45 -7.32
CA TRP A 44 -5.75 4.12 -7.67
C TRP A 44 -5.32 3.40 -6.38
N LEU A 45 -5.83 2.19 -6.16
CA LEU A 45 -5.52 1.40 -4.97
C LEU A 45 -4.95 0.05 -5.40
N ASP A 46 -3.66 -0.13 -5.14
CA ASP A 46 -2.82 -1.25 -5.60
C ASP A 46 -3.43 -2.63 -5.41
N VAL A 47 -3.89 -2.94 -4.21
CA VAL A 47 -4.44 -4.24 -3.85
C VAL A 47 -5.74 -4.55 -4.61
N LEU A 48 -6.48 -3.53 -5.04
CA LEU A 48 -7.70 -3.65 -5.82
C LEU A 48 -7.43 -3.73 -7.33
N CYS A 49 -6.37 -3.09 -7.79
CA CYS A 49 -6.07 -2.93 -9.21
C CYS A 49 -5.11 -3.99 -9.76
N LEU A 50 -4.22 -4.55 -8.94
CA LEU A 50 -3.36 -5.67 -9.34
C LEU A 50 -4.06 -7.02 -9.12
N ARG A 51 -3.90 -7.94 -10.07
CA ARG A 51 -4.46 -9.30 -9.93
C ARG A 51 -3.89 -10.00 -8.69
N GLN A 52 -4.76 -10.37 -7.77
CA GLN A 52 -4.39 -11.09 -6.55
C GLN A 52 -4.47 -12.60 -6.75
N PRO A 53 -3.82 -13.41 -5.88
CA PRO A 53 -3.91 -14.86 -5.97
C PRO A 53 -5.36 -15.37 -5.85
N GLY A 54 -5.72 -16.30 -6.73
CA GLY A 54 -6.99 -17.02 -6.69
C GLY A 54 -8.05 -16.45 -7.63
N GLY A 55 -9.24 -17.05 -7.58
CA GLY A 55 -10.35 -16.70 -8.46
C GLY A 55 -10.23 -17.24 -9.88
N SER A 56 -11.07 -16.72 -10.77
CA SER A 56 -11.07 -17.07 -12.18
C SER A 56 -9.89 -16.40 -12.89
N GLY A 57 -9.19 -17.16 -13.75
CA GLY A 57 -8.08 -16.59 -14.52
C GLY A 57 -6.75 -16.56 -13.78
N GLU A 58 -6.59 -17.29 -12.67
CA GLU A 58 -5.31 -17.39 -11.93
C GLU A 58 -4.09 -17.73 -12.82
N HIS A 59 -4.30 -18.48 -13.91
CA HIS A 59 -3.27 -18.78 -14.91
C HIS A 59 -2.70 -17.53 -15.62
N LEU A 60 -3.47 -16.44 -15.68
CA LEU A 60 -3.07 -15.16 -16.28
C LEU A 60 -2.20 -14.32 -15.32
N ARG A 61 -2.33 -14.52 -14.00
CA ARG A 61 -1.68 -13.67 -12.98
C ARG A 61 -0.19 -13.48 -13.21
N ARG A 62 0.52 -14.56 -13.55
CA ARG A 62 1.95 -14.46 -13.82
C ARG A 62 2.26 -13.58 -15.03
N GLU A 63 1.49 -13.70 -16.11
CA GLU A 63 1.71 -12.94 -17.33
C GLU A 63 1.28 -11.49 -17.18
N GLU A 64 0.15 -11.23 -16.50
CA GLU A 64 -0.28 -9.88 -16.13
C GLU A 64 0.75 -9.19 -15.23
N TRP A 65 1.26 -9.87 -14.19
CA TRP A 65 2.27 -9.29 -13.30
C TRP A 65 3.59 -8.94 -13.98
N LYS A 66 3.98 -9.65 -15.05
CA LYS A 66 5.17 -9.26 -15.83
C LYS A 66 5.02 -7.89 -16.46
N LEU A 67 3.78 -7.46 -16.72
CA LEU A 67 3.46 -6.15 -17.29
C LEU A 67 3.13 -5.14 -16.19
N ASP A 68 2.26 -5.49 -15.26
CA ASP A 68 1.70 -4.56 -14.29
C ASP A 68 2.72 -4.15 -13.21
N VAL A 69 3.51 -5.10 -12.70
CA VAL A 69 4.49 -4.83 -11.62
C VAL A 69 5.62 -3.90 -12.09
N PRO A 70 6.11 -3.96 -13.34
CA PRO A 70 7.03 -2.92 -13.82
C PRO A 70 6.37 -1.57 -14.12
N ILE A 71 5.10 -1.55 -14.53
CA ILE A 71 4.40 -0.33 -14.96
C ILE A 71 3.83 0.49 -13.79
N ILE A 72 3.63 -0.14 -12.63
CA ILE A 72 3.13 0.55 -11.43
C ILE A 72 4.09 1.64 -10.91
N GLY A 73 5.41 1.49 -11.07
CA GLY A 73 6.39 2.48 -10.60
C GLY A 73 6.13 3.88 -11.17
N PRO A 74 6.02 4.03 -12.50
CA PRO A 74 5.59 5.28 -13.13
C PRO A 74 4.26 5.84 -12.61
N VAL A 75 3.31 4.99 -12.18
CA VAL A 75 2.04 5.47 -11.60
C VAL A 75 2.29 6.20 -10.28
N TYR A 76 3.19 5.70 -9.44
CA TYR A 76 3.58 6.41 -8.22
C TYR A 76 4.43 7.64 -8.49
N GLU A 77 5.32 7.60 -9.48
CA GLU A 77 6.20 8.73 -9.84
C GLU A 77 5.40 9.94 -10.36
N GLU A 78 4.38 9.70 -11.18
CA GLU A 78 3.54 10.74 -11.78
C GLU A 78 2.31 11.12 -10.92
N ALA A 79 2.08 10.41 -9.80
CA ALA A 79 0.97 10.71 -8.92
C ALA A 79 1.17 12.04 -8.20
N GLU A 80 0.14 12.91 -8.23
CA GLU A 80 0.17 14.17 -7.47
C GLU A 80 0.31 13.91 -5.95
N ARG A 81 -0.32 12.83 -5.46
CA ARG A 81 -0.32 12.44 -4.06
C ARG A 81 -0.26 10.93 -3.94
N VAL A 82 0.61 10.44 -3.05
CA VAL A 82 0.70 9.03 -2.69
C VAL A 82 0.42 8.89 -1.21
N VAL A 83 -0.62 8.13 -0.87
CA VAL A 83 -0.95 7.79 0.52
C VAL A 83 -0.45 6.38 0.80
N CYS A 84 0.38 6.22 1.83
CA CYS A 84 0.97 4.94 2.20
C CYS A 84 0.50 4.49 3.59
N TYR A 85 -0.09 3.29 3.66
CA TYR A 85 -0.49 2.65 4.91
C TYR A 85 0.61 1.69 5.40
N PHE A 86 1.34 2.11 6.44
CA PHE A 86 2.45 1.32 7.00
C PHE A 86 1.98 0.18 7.93
N ASN A 87 0.77 0.29 8.50
CA ASN A 87 0.18 -0.68 9.45
C ASN A 87 -0.93 -1.55 8.84
N GLU A 88 -0.90 -1.76 7.52
CA GLU A 88 -1.93 -2.42 6.70
C GLU A 88 -3.08 -1.48 6.29
N LEU A 89 -3.73 -1.83 5.18
CA LEU A 89 -4.72 -0.98 4.53
C LEU A 89 -5.94 -0.72 5.45
N SER A 90 -6.40 0.53 5.51
CA SER A 90 -7.54 1.00 6.31
C SER A 90 -7.38 0.90 7.84
N ARG A 91 -6.22 0.45 8.34
CA ARG A 91 -5.98 0.43 9.78
C ARG A 91 -5.37 1.75 10.23
N SER A 92 -5.80 2.19 11.40
CA SER A 92 -5.14 3.26 12.13
C SER A 92 -3.66 2.94 12.29
N LEU A 93 -2.82 3.94 12.10
CA LEU A 93 -1.45 3.91 12.58
C LEU A 93 -1.53 3.68 14.10
N SER A 94 -0.90 2.61 14.56
CA SER A 94 -1.04 2.09 15.93
C SER A 94 0.33 1.69 16.45
N TRP A 95 0.64 2.08 17.69
CA TRP A 95 1.92 1.81 18.33
C TRP A 95 1.85 0.53 19.19
N PRO A 96 2.94 -0.28 19.26
CA PRO A 96 4.20 -0.18 18.51
C PRO A 96 4.10 -0.62 17.05
N LEU A 97 4.80 0.09 16.15
CA LEU A 97 5.05 -0.42 14.80
C LEU A 97 6.14 -1.48 14.84
N ASP A 98 5.87 -2.63 14.26
CA ASP A 98 6.87 -3.68 14.02
C ASP A 98 7.49 -3.48 12.63
N PHE A 99 8.53 -2.65 12.57
CA PHE A 99 9.25 -2.37 11.34
C PHE A 99 9.98 -3.58 10.76
N ASP A 100 10.31 -4.55 11.60
CA ASP A 100 11.09 -5.73 11.25
C ASP A 100 10.20 -6.93 10.89
N SER A 101 8.88 -6.82 11.02
CA SER A 101 7.93 -7.82 10.55
C SER A 101 8.13 -8.11 9.07
N ASP A 102 8.05 -9.38 8.63
CA ASP A 102 8.07 -9.74 7.20
C ASP A 102 6.95 -9.07 6.38
N ARG A 103 5.93 -8.55 7.06
CA ARG A 103 4.79 -7.84 6.45
C ARG A 103 4.92 -6.32 6.51
N SER A 104 5.93 -5.82 7.20
CA SER A 104 6.28 -4.40 7.25
C SER A 104 6.42 -3.87 5.83
N TRP A 105 5.82 -2.72 5.56
CA TRP A 105 5.98 -2.04 4.28
C TRP A 105 7.46 -1.83 3.93
N PHE A 106 8.30 -1.60 4.93
CA PHE A 106 9.76 -1.42 4.80
C PHE A 106 10.53 -2.67 4.37
N ARG A 107 9.88 -3.85 4.34
CA ARG A 107 10.47 -5.13 3.92
C ARG A 107 9.84 -5.69 2.64
N ARG A 108 8.94 -4.94 1.99
CA ARG A 108 8.34 -5.36 0.71
C ARG A 108 9.37 -5.24 -0.42
N ALA A 109 9.33 -6.18 -1.36
CA ALA A 109 10.27 -6.20 -2.48
C ALA A 109 10.11 -4.99 -3.43
N TRP A 110 8.91 -4.42 -3.48
CA TRP A 110 8.53 -3.33 -4.38
C TRP A 110 8.52 -1.94 -3.71
N THR A 111 8.99 -1.83 -2.45
CA THR A 111 9.11 -0.56 -1.73
C THR A 111 9.83 0.51 -2.55
N LEU A 112 10.83 0.15 -3.36
CA LEU A 112 11.55 1.12 -4.20
C LEU A 112 10.65 1.83 -5.22
N GLN A 113 9.62 1.17 -5.73
CA GLN A 113 8.68 1.75 -6.70
C GLN A 113 7.62 2.63 -6.03
N GLU A 114 7.30 2.36 -4.77
CA GLU A 114 6.26 3.06 -4.00
C GLU A 114 6.81 4.29 -3.24
N ILE A 115 8.13 4.45 -3.17
CA ILE A 115 8.79 5.57 -2.50
C ILE A 115 8.71 6.83 -3.38
N THR A 116 7.97 7.82 -2.91
CA THR A 116 7.95 9.17 -3.46
C THR A 116 8.49 10.19 -2.45
N ARG A 117 8.83 11.39 -2.92
CA ARG A 117 9.40 12.44 -2.04
C ARG A 117 8.38 12.98 -1.04
N ASP A 118 7.11 13.01 -1.42
CA ASP A 118 6.03 13.68 -0.69
C ASP A 118 4.92 12.70 -0.28
N VAL A 119 5.31 11.59 0.36
CA VAL A 119 4.35 10.58 0.84
C VAL A 119 3.47 11.12 1.98
N ILE A 120 2.17 10.86 1.87
CA ILE A 120 1.17 11.09 2.91
C ILE A 120 1.03 9.79 3.71
N ILE A 121 1.07 9.87 5.05
CA ILE A 121 0.92 8.69 5.89
C ILE A 121 -0.58 8.42 6.04
N GLY A 122 -1.02 7.22 5.66
CA GLY A 122 -2.40 6.79 5.80
C GLY A 122 -2.71 6.27 7.19
N GLY A 123 -3.96 6.44 7.64
CA GLY A 123 -4.43 5.97 8.94
C GLY A 123 -4.00 6.85 10.12
N GLU A 124 -3.65 8.12 9.87
CA GLU A 124 -3.29 9.06 10.93
C GLU A 124 -4.43 9.25 11.95
N THR A 125 -4.08 9.23 13.24
CA THR A 125 -5.02 9.45 14.35
C THR A 125 -4.73 10.73 15.13
N GLY A 126 -3.84 11.59 14.61
CA GLY A 126 -3.44 12.84 15.27
C GLY A 126 -2.46 12.62 16.42
N ASN A 127 -1.62 11.59 16.33
CA ASN A 127 -0.53 11.35 17.28
C ASN A 127 0.81 11.65 16.61
N ASP A 128 1.21 12.92 16.70
CA ASP A 128 2.42 13.48 16.08
C ASP A 128 3.71 12.70 16.39
N ALA A 129 3.82 12.07 17.57
CA ALA A 129 5.05 11.37 17.96
C ALA A 129 5.25 10.10 17.13
N MET A 130 4.18 9.40 16.83
CA MET A 130 4.19 8.18 16.02
C MET A 130 4.47 8.50 14.55
N GLU A 131 3.80 9.54 14.03
CA GLU A 131 4.01 10.03 12.66
C GLU A 131 5.47 10.46 12.44
N LYS A 132 6.07 11.15 13.42
CA LYS A 132 7.49 11.55 13.36
C LYS A 132 8.42 10.35 13.29
N GLU A 133 8.15 9.27 14.02
CA GLU A 133 9.00 8.08 13.98
C GLU A 133 8.86 7.33 12.64
N VAL A 134 7.64 7.17 12.12
CA VAL A 134 7.40 6.57 10.79
C VAL A 134 8.09 7.40 9.71
N ARG A 135 7.95 8.72 9.74
CA ARG A 135 8.58 9.64 8.79
C ARG A 135 10.10 9.57 8.87
N LYS A 136 10.67 9.57 10.07
CA LYS A 136 12.11 9.39 10.28
C LYS A 136 12.61 8.08 9.68
N ARG A 137 11.90 6.97 9.91
CA ARG A 137 12.28 5.65 9.35
C ARG A 137 12.18 5.62 7.83
N PHE A 138 11.15 6.25 7.27
CA PHE A 138 10.98 6.45 5.83
C PHE A 138 12.14 7.25 5.23
N ASP A 139 12.49 8.39 5.84
CA ASP A 139 13.59 9.25 5.38
C ASP A 139 14.95 8.53 5.42
N GLU A 140 15.19 7.73 6.47
CA GLU A 140 16.38 6.87 6.57
C GLU A 140 16.47 5.86 5.42
N GLN A 141 15.37 5.18 5.09
CA GLN A 141 15.33 4.24 3.96
C GLN A 141 15.49 4.96 2.62
N LEU A 142 14.77 6.06 2.39
CA LEU A 142 14.89 6.87 1.17
C LEU A 142 16.33 7.33 0.96
N THR A 143 16.99 7.83 2.01
CA THR A 143 18.40 8.24 1.98
C THR A 143 19.32 7.07 1.67
N SER A 144 19.08 5.90 2.27
CA SER A 144 19.87 4.69 2.00
C SER A 144 19.78 4.27 0.53
N LEU A 145 18.57 4.33 -0.06
CA LEU A 145 18.34 3.96 -1.46
C LEU A 145 18.97 4.96 -2.42
N GLN A 146 18.85 6.26 -2.16
CA GLN A 146 19.49 7.30 -2.97
C GLN A 146 21.02 7.13 -3.03
N LYS A 147 21.64 6.70 -1.93
CA LYS A 147 23.09 6.41 -1.90
C LYS A 147 23.48 5.23 -2.78
N ILE A 148 22.64 4.20 -2.85
CA ILE A 148 22.86 3.02 -3.71
C ILE A 148 22.70 3.38 -5.18
N ILE A 149 21.73 4.23 -5.51
CA ILE A 149 21.50 4.67 -6.91
C ILE A 149 22.61 5.62 -7.39
N ALA A 150 23.22 6.40 -6.48
CA ALA A 150 24.27 7.35 -6.79
C ALA A 150 25.70 6.77 -6.82
N SER A 151 25.88 5.48 -6.48
CA SER A 151 27.17 4.76 -6.46
C SER A 151 27.37 3.89 -7.68
#